data_AF-A0A538K6C1-F1
#
_entry.id   AF-A0A538K6C1-F1
#
_cell.length_a   1.000
_cell.length_b   1.000
_cell.length_c   1.000
_cell.angle_alpha   90.00
_cell.angle_beta   90.00
_cell.angle_gamma   90.00
#
_symmetry.space_group_name_H-M   'P 1'
#
loop_
_entity.id
_entity.type
_entity.pdbx_description
1 polymer ?
#
loop_
_entity_poly.entity_id
_entity_poly.type
_entity_poly.pdbx_seq_one_letter_code
_entity_poly.pdbx_strand_id
1 'polypeptide(L)'
;LLVGAAYSSPPLRLKRFPTLAALSISGVRAVVVNLVVFLHFSGGEIVAPVWALTLFVLPFGFAIAVLKDVPDAEGDRRFHIATFTLRLGPRRAVAIAIGALSAAYLAMAVAGPLVLDGVQPVVLSATHLGALALLWHWRRQTDLYDHDSYTRFYLRVWKLFFLEYLALPLACVA
;
A
#
# COMPACT_ATOMS: atom_id res chain seq x y z
N LEU A 1 -2.72 20.37 0.22
CA LEU A 1 -2.06 21.34 1.14
C LEU A 1 -2.54 21.22 2.58
N LEU A 2 -3.85 21.22 2.86
CA LEU A 2 -4.39 21.13 4.23
C LEU A 2 -3.98 19.87 5.00
N VAL A 3 -3.99 18.68 4.37
CA VAL A 3 -3.55 17.46 5.05
C VAL A 3 -2.05 17.47 5.35
N GLY A 4 -1.24 17.99 4.42
CA GLY A 4 0.20 18.19 4.65
C GLY A 4 0.51 19.21 5.75
N ALA A 5 -0.34 20.25 5.87
CA ALA A 5 -0.27 21.23 6.94
C ALA A 5 -0.69 20.62 8.28
N ALA A 6 -1.78 19.85 8.34
CA ALA A 6 -2.19 19.12 9.55
C ALA A 6 -1.15 18.07 9.97
N TYR A 7 -0.46 17.45 9.00
CA TYR A 7 0.63 16.52 9.26
C TYR A 7 1.84 17.18 9.92
N SER A 8 2.22 18.38 9.45
CA SER A 8 3.51 19.01 9.77
C SER A 8 3.44 20.14 10.80
N SER A 9 2.32 20.88 10.85
CA SER A 9 2.17 22.16 11.57
C SER A 9 1.42 22.01 12.90
N PRO A 10 1.80 22.76 13.97
CA PRO A 10 0.97 22.92 15.15
C PRO A 10 -0.41 23.52 14.80
N PRO A 11 -1.48 23.20 15.56
CA PRO A 11 -1.52 22.38 16.77
C PRO A 11 -1.62 20.85 16.53
N LEU A 12 -2.03 20.42 15.34
CA LEU A 12 -2.34 19.00 15.05
C LEU A 12 -1.10 18.10 14.97
N ARG A 13 -0.05 18.50 14.23
CA ARG A 13 1.18 17.70 13.96
C ARG A 13 0.91 16.19 13.93
N LEU A 14 0.08 15.70 13.01
CA LEU A 14 -0.34 14.28 12.96
C LEU A 14 0.83 13.30 12.91
N LYS A 15 2.03 13.74 12.50
CA LYS A 15 3.29 12.98 12.63
C LYS A 15 3.61 12.49 14.06
N ARG A 16 2.99 13.07 15.09
CA ARG A 16 3.10 12.60 16.49
C ARG A 16 2.34 11.30 16.73
N PHE A 17 1.38 10.96 15.87
CA PHE A 17 0.56 9.77 15.96
C PHE A 17 0.87 8.88 14.75
N PRO A 18 1.68 7.82 14.89
CA PRO A 18 2.15 6.99 13.77
C PRO A 18 1.03 6.42 12.93
N THR A 19 -0.06 6.02 13.59
CA THR A 19 -1.27 5.48 12.94
C THR A 19 -1.98 6.54 12.10
N LEU A 20 -2.13 7.78 12.60
CA LEU A 20 -2.72 8.87 11.84
C LEU A 20 -1.77 9.39 10.74
N ALA A 21 -0.47 9.35 10.96
CA ALA A 21 0.55 9.69 9.97
C ALA A 21 0.55 8.69 8.80
N ALA A 22 0.48 7.40 9.13
CA ALA A 22 0.28 6.32 8.19
C ALA A 22 -1.03 6.49 7.42
N LEU A 23 -2.15 6.68 8.12
CA LEU A 23 -3.48 6.87 7.51
C LEU A 23 -3.57 8.14 6.67
N SER A 24 -2.85 9.21 7.01
CA SER A 24 -2.85 10.44 6.21
C SER A 24 -1.99 10.33 4.96
N ILE A 25 -0.85 9.64 5.01
CA ILE A 25 -0.07 9.34 3.78
C ILE A 25 -0.82 8.33 2.90
N SER A 26 -1.33 7.26 3.51
CA SER A 26 -2.09 6.20 2.85
C SER A 26 -3.39 6.73 2.27
N GLY A 27 -4.21 7.41 3.07
CA GLY A 27 -5.54 7.89 2.67
C GLY A 27 -5.49 9.02 1.67
N VAL A 28 -4.53 9.95 1.80
CA VAL A 28 -4.34 10.98 0.75
C VAL A 28 -3.88 10.33 -0.55
N ARG A 29 -2.90 9.44 -0.51
CA ARG A 29 -2.36 8.85 -1.74
C ARG A 29 -3.28 7.80 -2.37
N ALA A 30 -4.03 7.04 -1.57
CA ALA A 30 -4.94 6.00 -2.04
C ALA A 30 -6.28 6.56 -2.50
N VAL A 31 -6.88 7.46 -1.74
CA VAL A 31 -8.26 7.92 -1.96
C VAL A 31 -8.27 9.29 -2.63
N VAL A 32 -7.56 10.27 -2.06
CA VAL A 32 -7.61 11.64 -2.59
C VAL A 32 -6.95 11.70 -3.96
N VAL A 33 -5.76 11.12 -4.15
CA VAL A 33 -5.07 11.18 -5.44
C VAL A 33 -5.88 10.46 -6.52
N ASN A 34 -6.27 9.20 -6.30
CA ASN A 34 -6.96 8.42 -7.34
C ASN A 34 -8.30 9.05 -7.73
N LEU A 35 -9.12 9.45 -6.75
CA LEU A 35 -10.47 9.96 -7.04
C LEU A 35 -10.44 11.41 -7.51
N VAL A 36 -9.71 12.30 -6.83
CA VAL A 36 -9.71 13.74 -7.16
C VAL A 36 -8.97 14.00 -8.47
N VAL A 37 -7.83 13.35 -8.71
CA VAL A 37 -7.12 13.52 -9.99
C VAL A 37 -7.98 12.99 -11.14
N PHE A 38 -8.62 11.83 -10.96
CA PHE A 38 -9.53 11.31 -11.97
C PHE A 38 -10.68 12.28 -12.25
N LEU A 39 -11.41 12.72 -11.22
CA LEU A 39 -12.52 13.68 -11.36
C LEU A 39 -12.08 14.99 -12.01
N HIS A 40 -10.88 15.48 -11.69
CA HIS A 40 -10.34 16.71 -12.25
C HIS A 40 -10.13 16.61 -13.77
N PHE A 41 -9.64 15.47 -14.26
CA PHE A 41 -9.36 15.28 -15.69
C PHE A 41 -10.51 14.68 -16.48
N SER A 42 -11.35 13.84 -15.87
CA SER A 42 -12.48 13.21 -16.57
C SER A 42 -13.71 14.12 -16.64
N GLY A 43 -13.91 14.99 -15.65
CA GLY A 43 -15.11 15.82 -15.52
C GLY A 43 -16.42 15.04 -15.35
N GLY A 44 -16.33 13.71 -15.14
CA GLY A 44 -17.48 12.79 -15.10
C GLY A 44 -17.49 11.91 -13.86
N GLU A 45 -18.32 10.87 -13.87
CA GLU A 45 -18.44 9.94 -12.75
C GLU A 45 -17.23 8.99 -12.63
N ILE A 46 -16.92 8.60 -11.40
CA ILE A 46 -15.81 7.67 -11.13
C ILE A 46 -16.19 6.28 -11.62
N VAL A 47 -15.45 5.77 -12.61
CA VAL A 47 -15.67 4.45 -13.20
C VAL A 47 -15.21 3.31 -12.28
N ALA A 48 -15.81 2.12 -12.44
CA ALA A 48 -15.56 0.96 -11.57
C ALA A 48 -14.07 0.57 -11.43
N PRO A 49 -13.23 0.57 -12.49
CA PRO A 49 -11.80 0.30 -12.34
C PRO A 49 -11.08 1.30 -11.41
N VAL A 50 -11.48 2.57 -11.38
CA VAL A 50 -10.86 3.58 -10.49
C VAL A 50 -11.24 3.34 -9.03
N TRP A 51 -12.49 2.91 -8.78
CA TRP A 51 -12.90 2.46 -7.45
C TRP A 51 -12.12 1.21 -7.02
N ALA A 52 -11.96 0.25 -7.92
CA ALA A 52 -11.20 -0.97 -7.66
C ALA A 52 -9.74 -0.65 -7.33
N LEU A 53 -9.08 0.22 -8.11
CA LEU A 53 -7.73 0.69 -7.83
C LEU A 53 -7.65 1.33 -6.44
N THR A 54 -8.58 2.24 -6.14
CA THR A 54 -8.65 2.97 -4.86
C THR A 54 -8.75 2.02 -3.68
N LEU A 55 -9.65 1.05 -3.74
CA LEU A 55 -9.81 0.05 -2.68
C LEU A 55 -8.57 -0.85 -2.58
N PHE A 56 -7.97 -1.20 -3.70
CA PHE A 56 -6.80 -2.07 -3.77
C PHE A 56 -5.53 -1.44 -3.19
N VAL A 57 -5.33 -0.13 -3.39
CA VAL A 57 -4.15 0.57 -2.86
C VAL A 57 -4.24 0.89 -1.36
N LEU A 58 -5.41 0.73 -0.72
CA LEU A 58 -5.57 0.93 0.72
C LEU A 58 -4.72 -0.06 1.56
N PRO A 59 -4.79 -1.39 1.33
CA PRO A 59 -3.89 -2.36 1.94
C PRO A 59 -2.41 -2.04 1.76
N PHE A 60 -2.02 -1.44 0.62
CA PHE A 60 -0.65 -1.00 0.38
C PHE A 60 -0.21 0.12 1.31
N GLY A 61 -1.04 1.16 1.49
CA GLY A 61 -0.73 2.23 2.42
C GLY A 61 -0.53 1.72 3.85
N PHE A 62 -1.43 0.83 4.30
CA PHE A 62 -1.29 0.14 5.58
C PHE A 62 0.01 -0.68 5.66
N ALA A 63 0.28 -1.53 4.67
CA ALA A 63 1.47 -2.38 4.67
C ALA A 63 2.76 -1.57 4.65
N ILE A 64 2.85 -0.52 3.85
CA ILE A 64 4.01 0.39 3.78
C ILE A 64 4.26 1.03 5.15
N ALA A 65 3.21 1.49 5.84
CA ALA A 65 3.35 2.07 7.16
C ALA A 65 3.89 1.05 8.18
N VAL A 66 3.29 -0.14 8.23
CA VAL A 66 3.73 -1.21 9.14
C VAL A 66 5.16 -1.65 8.84
N LEU A 67 5.52 -1.77 7.55
CA LEU A 67 6.86 -2.19 7.15
C LEU A 67 7.91 -1.12 7.46
N LYS A 68 7.57 0.17 7.34
CA LYS A 68 8.46 1.27 7.70
C LYS A 68 8.84 1.23 9.20
N ASP A 69 7.89 0.88 10.07
CA ASP A 69 8.10 0.86 11.53
C ASP A 69 9.03 -0.28 12.01
N VAL A 70 9.47 -1.19 11.13
CA VAL A 70 10.37 -2.29 11.49
C VAL A 70 11.80 -1.82 11.77
N PRO A 71 12.49 -1.13 10.83
CA PRO A 71 13.81 -0.55 11.09
C PRO A 71 13.76 0.58 12.12
N ASP A 72 12.62 1.28 12.25
CA ASP A 72 12.44 2.40 13.18
C ASP A 72 12.21 1.96 14.64
N ALA A 73 12.10 0.65 14.93
CA ALA A 73 11.69 0.12 16.23
C ALA A 73 12.50 0.64 17.42
N GLU A 74 13.82 0.79 17.26
CA GLU A 74 14.68 1.29 18.34
C GLU A 74 14.46 2.80 18.60
N GLY A 75 14.24 3.57 17.54
CA GLY A 75 13.85 4.98 17.65
C GLY A 75 12.48 5.13 18.30
N ASP A 76 11.50 4.36 17.82
CA ASP A 76 10.13 4.37 18.36
C ASP A 76 10.09 4.00 19.85
N ARG A 77 10.94 3.06 20.28
CA ARG A 77 11.07 2.68 21.69
C ARG A 77 11.57 3.85 22.53
N ARG A 78 12.59 4.58 22.05
CA ARG A 78 13.18 5.74 22.75
C ARG A 78 12.21 6.91 22.86
N PHE A 79 11.31 7.06 21.89
CA PHE A 79 10.30 8.12 21.89
C PHE A 79 8.92 7.66 22.40
N HIS A 80 8.82 6.47 23.01
CA HIS A 80 7.58 5.89 23.54
C HIS A 80 6.42 5.83 22.54
N ILE A 81 6.76 5.56 21.28
CA ILE A 81 5.82 5.47 20.18
C ILE A 81 5.31 4.02 20.09
N ALA A 82 4.02 3.79 20.33
CA ALA A 82 3.47 2.44 20.32
C ALA A 82 3.12 1.96 18.89
N THR A 83 4.06 1.29 18.22
CA THR A 83 3.86 0.71 16.87
C THR A 83 3.52 -0.78 16.89
N PHE A 84 3.02 -1.32 15.77
CA PHE A 84 2.78 -2.76 15.60
C PHE A 84 4.06 -3.57 15.82
N THR A 85 5.19 -3.07 15.33
CA THR A 85 6.51 -3.68 15.53
C THR A 85 6.87 -3.80 17.01
N LEU A 86 6.63 -2.75 17.81
CA LEU A 86 6.95 -2.79 19.24
C LEU A 86 5.98 -3.65 20.06
N ARG A 87 4.70 -3.72 19.66
CA ARG A 87 3.68 -4.52 20.37
C ARG A 87 3.74 -6.02 20.04
N LEU A 88 3.96 -6.37 18.78
CA LEU A 88 3.85 -7.75 18.29
C LEU A 88 5.20 -8.36 17.89
N GLY A 89 6.24 -7.54 17.77
CA GLY A 89 7.53 -7.92 17.21
C GLY A 89 7.57 -7.81 15.68
N PRO A 90 8.78 -7.66 15.10
CA PRO A 90 8.97 -7.42 13.67
C PRO A 90 8.44 -8.55 12.80
N ARG A 91 8.60 -9.81 13.23
CA ARG A 91 8.09 -10.99 12.48
C ARG A 91 6.58 -10.94 12.27
N ARG A 92 5.82 -10.63 13.34
CA ARG A 92 4.36 -10.58 13.28
C ARG A 92 3.87 -9.34 12.53
N ALA A 93 4.50 -8.18 12.74
CA ALA A 93 4.20 -6.96 12.01
C ALA A 93 4.35 -7.16 10.49
N VAL A 94 5.48 -7.73 10.05
CA VAL A 94 5.69 -8.06 8.63
C VAL A 94 4.66 -9.09 8.16
N ALA A 95 4.37 -10.14 8.92
CA ALA A 95 3.37 -11.14 8.51
C ALA A 95 1.99 -10.53 8.29
N ILE A 96 1.55 -9.60 9.14
CA ILE A 96 0.28 -8.87 8.98
C ILE A 96 0.30 -8.01 7.73
N ALA A 97 1.38 -7.27 7.47
CA ALA A 97 1.52 -6.44 6.27
C ALA A 97 1.46 -7.31 4.99
N ILE A 98 2.19 -8.43 4.95
CA ILE A 98 2.19 -9.35 3.80
C ILE A 98 0.83 -10.05 3.64
N GLY A 99 0.16 -10.37 4.74
CA GLY A 99 -1.21 -10.90 4.72
C GLY A 99 -2.19 -9.92 4.07
N ALA A 100 -2.13 -8.64 4.45
CA ALA A 100 -2.98 -7.59 3.87
C ALA A 100 -2.73 -7.42 2.36
N LEU A 101 -1.46 -7.36 1.93
CA LEU A 101 -1.11 -7.30 0.50
C LEU A 101 -1.57 -8.54 -0.26
N SER A 102 -1.39 -9.73 0.33
CA SER A 102 -1.81 -10.99 -0.30
C SER A 102 -3.32 -11.04 -0.50
N ALA A 103 -4.09 -10.61 0.50
CA ALA A 103 -5.54 -10.52 0.38
C ALA A 103 -5.96 -9.55 -0.72
N ALA A 104 -5.31 -8.38 -0.82
CA ALA A 104 -5.58 -7.42 -1.87
C ALA A 104 -5.31 -7.99 -3.26
N TYR A 105 -4.14 -8.61 -3.47
CA TYR A 105 -3.77 -9.24 -4.73
C TYR A 105 -4.73 -10.35 -5.14
N LEU A 106 -5.08 -11.24 -4.21
CA LEU A 106 -6.03 -12.32 -4.50
C LEU A 106 -7.43 -11.77 -4.79
N ALA A 107 -7.88 -10.75 -4.04
CA ALA A 107 -9.18 -10.12 -4.29
C ALA A 107 -9.23 -9.51 -5.70
N MET A 108 -8.22 -8.75 -6.11
CA MET A 108 -8.20 -8.17 -7.46
C MET A 108 -8.07 -9.23 -8.55
N ALA A 109 -7.23 -10.25 -8.35
CA ALA A 109 -7.02 -11.30 -9.34
C ALA A 109 -8.25 -12.21 -9.53
N VAL A 110 -9.07 -12.41 -8.50
CA VAL A 110 -10.22 -13.33 -8.52
C VAL A 110 -11.53 -12.59 -8.69
N ALA A 111 -11.81 -11.57 -7.88
CA ALA A 111 -13.07 -10.83 -7.94
C ALA A 111 -13.06 -9.76 -9.04
N GLY A 112 -11.90 -9.18 -9.35
CA GLY A 112 -11.76 -8.15 -10.40
C GLY A 112 -12.35 -8.59 -11.75
N PRO A 113 -11.96 -9.74 -12.32
CA PRO A 113 -12.52 -10.26 -13.57
C PRO A 113 -14.04 -10.50 -13.57
N LEU A 114 -14.65 -10.67 -12.39
CA LEU A 114 -16.06 -10.98 -12.22
C LEU A 114 -16.93 -9.74 -12.03
N VAL A 115 -16.31 -8.63 -11.59
CA VAL A 115 -17.02 -7.41 -11.16
C VAL A 115 -16.68 -6.21 -12.05
N LEU A 116 -15.52 -6.20 -12.70
CA LEU A 116 -15.05 -5.07 -13.49
C LEU A 116 -15.33 -5.28 -14.97
N ASP A 117 -16.30 -4.53 -15.48
CA ASP A 117 -16.54 -4.41 -16.92
C ASP A 117 -15.43 -3.59 -17.60
N GLY A 118 -15.11 -3.96 -18.85
CA GLY A 118 -14.12 -3.23 -19.67
C GLY A 118 -12.66 -3.48 -19.26
N VAL A 119 -12.39 -4.56 -18.50
CA VAL A 119 -11.04 -4.97 -18.13
C VAL A 119 -10.76 -6.35 -18.71
N GLN A 120 -9.60 -6.53 -19.34
CA GLN A 120 -9.13 -7.81 -19.86
C GLN A 120 -8.84 -8.77 -18.68
N PRO A 121 -9.62 -9.85 -18.50
CA PRO A 121 -9.56 -10.72 -17.33
C PRO A 121 -8.20 -11.38 -17.09
N VAL A 122 -7.60 -11.91 -18.16
CA VAL A 122 -6.32 -12.62 -18.13
C VAL A 122 -5.18 -11.67 -17.78
N VAL A 123 -5.15 -10.47 -18.37
CA VAL A 123 -4.12 -9.47 -18.07
C VAL A 123 -4.25 -9.03 -16.61
N LEU A 124 -5.47 -8.76 -16.13
CA LEU A 124 -5.70 -8.37 -14.74
C LEU A 124 -5.25 -9.48 -13.78
N SER A 125 -5.73 -10.71 -13.94
CA SER A 125 -5.37 -11.82 -13.04
C SER A 125 -3.89 -12.16 -13.12
N ALA A 126 -3.29 -12.24 -14.31
CA ALA A 126 -1.90 -12.64 -14.48
C ALA A 126 -0.93 -11.60 -13.88
N THR A 127 -1.18 -10.30 -14.08
CA THR A 127 -0.34 -9.24 -13.52
C THR A 127 -0.37 -9.26 -11.99
N HIS A 128 -1.56 -9.37 -11.37
CA HIS A 128 -1.71 -9.38 -9.92
C HIS A 128 -1.18 -10.66 -9.26
N LEU A 129 -1.39 -11.83 -9.88
CA LEU A 129 -0.82 -13.10 -9.40
C LEU A 129 0.70 -13.12 -9.56
N GLY A 130 1.24 -12.58 -10.66
CA GLY A 130 2.67 -12.42 -10.87
C GLY A 130 3.32 -11.50 -9.83
N ALA A 131 2.69 -10.36 -9.54
CA ALA A 131 3.13 -9.43 -8.50
C ALA A 131 3.08 -10.07 -7.10
N LEU A 132 2.03 -10.85 -6.79
CA LEU A 132 1.93 -11.62 -5.56
C LEU A 132 3.05 -12.66 -5.44
N ALA A 133 3.35 -13.38 -6.52
CA ALA A 133 4.44 -14.35 -6.54
C ALA A 133 5.80 -13.67 -6.30
N LEU A 134 6.05 -12.51 -6.92
CA LEU A 134 7.25 -11.70 -6.68
C LEU A 134 7.34 -11.21 -5.22
N LEU A 135 6.23 -10.75 -4.64
CA LEU A 135 6.16 -10.34 -3.23
C LEU A 135 6.63 -11.47 -2.31
N TRP A 136 6.07 -12.67 -2.48
CA TRP A 136 6.44 -13.83 -1.68
C TRP A 136 7.87 -14.31 -1.94
N HIS A 137 8.32 -14.28 -3.19
CA HIS A 137 9.69 -14.63 -3.56
C HIS A 137 10.70 -13.71 -2.85
N TRP A 138 10.49 -12.39 -2.89
CA TRP A 138 11.37 -11.44 -2.21
C TRP A 138 11.25 -11.53 -0.70
N ARG A 139 10.04 -11.74 -0.15
CA ARG A 139 9.84 -11.91 1.29
C ARG A 139 10.63 -13.09 1.84
N ARG A 140 10.69 -14.22 1.12
CA ARG A 140 11.44 -15.43 1.53
C ARG A 140 12.96 -15.20 1.58
N GLN A 141 13.48 -14.31 0.75
CA GLN A 141 14.91 -13.95 0.70
C GLN A 141 15.30 -12.86 1.70
N THR A 142 14.34 -12.26 2.39
CA THR A 142 14.57 -11.13 3.27
C THR A 142 14.86 -11.62 4.69
N ASP A 143 16.07 -11.38 5.15
CA ASP A 143 16.35 -11.36 6.58
C ASP A 143 15.74 -10.08 7.18
N LEU A 144 14.93 -10.23 8.22
CA LEU A 144 14.24 -9.14 8.92
C LEU A 144 15.13 -8.43 9.94
N TYR A 145 16.27 -9.02 10.30
CA TYR A 145 17.19 -8.48 11.29
C TYR A 145 18.41 -7.80 10.64
N ASP A 146 18.64 -8.05 9.35
CA ASP A 146 19.62 -7.31 8.56
C ASP A 146 18.98 -6.05 7.95
N HIS A 147 19.52 -4.88 8.30
CA HIS A 147 18.98 -3.58 7.93
C HIS A 147 18.94 -3.38 6.40
N ASP A 148 20.00 -3.80 5.70
CA ASP A 148 20.11 -3.57 4.26
C ASP A 148 19.22 -4.52 3.46
N SER A 149 19.16 -5.80 3.86
CA SER A 149 18.19 -6.78 3.35
C SER A 149 16.77 -6.27 3.50
N TYR A 150 16.40 -5.81 4.69
CA TYR A 150 15.07 -5.31 4.96
C TYR A 150 14.75 -4.05 4.13
N THR A 151 15.69 -3.11 4.03
CA THR A 151 15.52 -1.87 3.26
C THR A 151 15.30 -2.18 1.76
N ARG A 152 16.06 -3.13 1.20
CA ARG A 152 15.86 -3.60 -0.19
C ARG A 152 14.47 -4.21 -0.38
N PHE A 153 13.99 -4.99 0.58
CA PHE A 153 12.66 -5.57 0.54
C PHE A 153 11.57 -4.49 0.60
N TYR A 154 11.67 -3.56 1.54
CA TYR A 154 10.76 -2.43 1.67
C TYR A 154 10.66 -1.60 0.39
N LEU A 155 11.79 -1.29 -0.25
CA LEU A 155 11.79 -0.56 -1.53
C LEU A 155 11.18 -1.39 -2.69
N ARG A 156 11.30 -2.72 -2.66
CA ARG A 156 10.61 -3.59 -3.63
C ARG A 156 9.09 -3.56 -3.47
N VAL A 157 8.58 -3.47 -2.24
CA VAL A 157 7.13 -3.28 -1.99
C VAL A 157 6.65 -1.96 -2.58
N TRP A 158 7.44 -0.89 -2.49
CA TRP A 158 7.14 0.38 -3.18
C TRP A 158 7.12 0.23 -4.70
N LYS A 159 8.03 -0.54 -5.29
CA LYS A 159 8.01 -0.81 -6.74
C LYS A 159 6.75 -1.55 -7.15
N LEU A 160 6.30 -2.52 -6.36
CA LEU A 160 5.03 -3.21 -6.59
C LEU A 160 3.89 -2.20 -6.54
N PHE A 161 3.79 -1.36 -5.50
CA PHE A 161 2.76 -0.32 -5.41
C PHE A 161 2.66 0.55 -6.68
N PHE A 162 3.79 1.00 -7.23
CA PHE A 162 3.79 1.80 -8.46
C PHE A 162 3.46 0.98 -9.72
N LEU A 163 3.79 -0.31 -9.74
CA LEU A 163 3.45 -1.20 -10.85
C LEU A 163 1.93 -1.29 -11.06
N GLU A 164 1.14 -1.21 -9.99
CA GLU A 164 -0.32 -1.31 -10.02
C GLU A 164 -0.98 -0.17 -10.81
N TYR A 165 -0.35 1.01 -10.79
CA TYR A 165 -0.75 2.16 -11.61
C TYR A 165 -0.47 1.97 -13.10
N LEU A 166 0.30 0.94 -13.48
CA LEU A 166 0.50 0.52 -14.87
C LEU A 166 -0.35 -0.71 -15.20
N ALA A 167 -0.42 -1.68 -14.29
CA ALA A 167 -1.10 -2.96 -14.49
C ALA A 167 -2.59 -2.78 -14.77
N LEU A 168 -3.29 -1.93 -14.00
CA LEU A 168 -4.72 -1.73 -14.20
C LEU A 168 -5.04 -1.01 -15.53
N PRO A 169 -4.41 0.14 -15.89
CA PRO A 169 -4.63 0.74 -17.19
C PRO A 169 -4.31 -0.19 -18.35
N LEU A 170 -3.23 -0.98 -18.26
CA LEU A 170 -2.90 -1.99 -19.26
C LEU A 170 -4.02 -3.02 -19.41
N ALA A 171 -4.61 -3.48 -18.31
CA ALA A 171 -5.74 -4.39 -18.36
C ALA A 171 -7.00 -3.74 -18.96
N CYS A 172 -7.19 -2.42 -18.82
CA CYS A 172 -8.32 -1.71 -19.44
C CYS A 172 -8.16 -1.47 -20.96
N VAL A 173 -6.94 -1.50 -21.49
CA VAL A 173 -6.66 -1.21 -22.91
C VAL A 173 -6.23 -2.42 -23.74
N ALA A 174 -6.05 -3.58 -23.10
CA ALA A 174 -5.60 -4.83 -23.71
C ALA A 174 -6.72 -5.67 -24.34
#